data_AF-A0A0N9VYU0-F1
#
_entry.id   AF-A0A0N9VYU0-F1
#
_cell.length_a   1.000
_cell.length_b   1.000
_cell.length_c   1.000
_cell.angle_alpha   90.00
_cell.angle_beta   90.00
_cell.angle_gamma   90.00
#
_symmetry.space_group_name_H-M   'P 1'
#
loop_
_entity.id
_entity.type
_entity.pdbx_description
1 polymer ?
#
loop_
_entity_poly.entity_id
_entity_poly.type
_entity_poly.pdbx_seq_one_letter_code
_entity_poly.pdbx_strand_id
1 'polypeptide(L)'
;MKEMQIVDGRLDEKSRGFGGDVVSYHYWKIDGKKHERLEIPDVLDAHVKAGNRIRATYQPGKDNVNRIWAIQLDDEPVRSVVDIPFIAVSLGRLSILPLAVAIFTIFVAYGFWENSANHRSFHGSSYQLSWIALNLFVSYRYMIKPMLMIKRGINAFREYCAKAPASTSTAS
;
A
#
# COMPACT_ATOMS: atom_id res chain seq x y z
N MET A 1 3.94 -9.80 4.50
CA MET A 1 3.08 -9.45 3.36
C MET A 1 3.45 -10.39 2.25
N LYS A 2 2.50 -10.80 1.40
CA LYS A 2 2.80 -11.64 0.25
C LYS A 2 3.56 -10.83 -0.79
N GLU A 3 4.34 -11.52 -1.62
CA GLU A 3 5.03 -10.91 -2.75
C GLU A 3 4.01 -10.28 -3.71
N MET A 4 4.46 -9.22 -4.40
CA MET A 4 3.63 -8.59 -5.42
C MET A 4 3.55 -9.47 -6.66
N GLN A 5 2.38 -9.47 -7.29
CA GLN A 5 2.10 -10.21 -8.49
C GLN A 5 1.75 -9.24 -9.61
N ILE A 6 2.16 -9.58 -10.82
CA ILE A 6 1.88 -8.80 -12.01
C ILE A 6 0.76 -9.49 -12.78
N VAL A 7 -0.21 -8.70 -13.24
CA VAL A 7 -1.22 -9.11 -14.20
C VAL A 7 -1.08 -8.24 -15.44
N ASP A 8 -1.15 -8.87 -16.61
CA ASP A 8 -1.09 -8.25 -17.94
C ASP A 8 -2.26 -8.80 -18.75
N GLY A 9 -2.92 -7.95 -19.52
CA GLY A 9 -3.97 -8.36 -20.44
C GLY A 9 -4.86 -7.20 -20.87
N ARG A 10 -5.91 -7.52 -21.62
CA ARG A 10 -6.93 -6.54 -21.99
C ARG A 10 -7.97 -6.44 -20.89
N LEU A 11 -8.23 -5.22 -20.44
CA LEU A 11 -9.32 -4.97 -19.49
C LEU A 11 -10.66 -5.03 -20.22
N ASP A 12 -11.38 -6.13 -20.09
CA ASP A 12 -12.69 -6.31 -20.72
C ASP A 12 -13.76 -5.48 -20.00
N GLU A 13 -13.75 -5.54 -18.67
CA GLU A 13 -14.76 -4.92 -17.83
C GLU A 13 -14.14 -4.43 -16.52
N LYS A 14 -14.64 -3.30 -16.02
CA LYS A 14 -14.40 -2.87 -14.65
C LYS A 14 -15.71 -2.45 -14.00
N SER A 15 -15.83 -2.71 -12.70
CA SER A 15 -16.92 -2.19 -11.88
C SER A 15 -16.38 -1.51 -10.64
N ARG A 16 -17.16 -0.55 -10.13
CA ARG A 16 -16.87 0.19 -8.91
C ARG A 16 -17.88 -0.22 -7.83
N GLY A 17 -17.37 -0.77 -6.75
CA GLY A 17 -18.10 -0.99 -5.50
C GLY A 17 -17.76 0.08 -4.47
N PHE A 18 -18.63 0.24 -3.47
CA PHE A 18 -18.52 1.24 -2.41
C PHE A 18 -17.43 0.87 -1.39
N GLY A 19 -16.38 1.70 -1.26
CA GLY A 19 -15.31 1.53 -0.28
C GLY A 19 -14.90 2.80 0.49
N GLY A 20 -15.64 3.90 0.33
CA GLY A 20 -15.35 5.23 0.90
C GLY A 20 -14.68 6.20 -0.11
N ASP A 21 -14.37 7.42 0.33
CA ASP A 21 -13.88 8.51 -0.54
C ASP A 21 -12.45 8.31 -1.09
N VAL A 22 -11.69 7.37 -0.51
CA VAL A 22 -10.26 7.19 -0.81
C VAL A 22 -9.98 5.85 -1.49
N VAL A 23 -10.91 4.90 -1.39
CA VAL A 23 -10.75 3.54 -1.86
C VAL A 23 -12.07 3.01 -2.40
N SER A 24 -12.00 2.38 -3.55
CA SER A 24 -13.13 1.71 -4.18
C SER A 24 -12.84 0.20 -4.27
N TYR A 25 -13.84 -0.64 -3.95
CA TYR A 25 -13.72 -2.09 -4.15
C TYR A 25 -14.10 -2.42 -5.59
N HIS A 26 -13.15 -2.86 -6.39
CA HIS A 26 -13.37 -3.14 -7.80
C HIS A 26 -13.39 -4.64 -8.08
N TYR A 27 -14.00 -4.99 -9.21
CA TYR A 27 -13.54 -6.12 -9.98
C TYR A 27 -13.01 -5.62 -11.31
N TRP A 28 -11.93 -6.23 -11.77
CA TRP A 28 -11.43 -6.10 -13.13
C TRP A 28 -11.56 -7.46 -13.80
N LYS A 29 -12.04 -7.48 -15.04
CA LYS A 29 -12.02 -8.67 -15.89
C LYS A 29 -10.92 -8.46 -16.91
N ILE A 30 -9.85 -9.24 -16.80
CA ILE A 30 -8.68 -9.14 -17.66
C ILE A 30 -8.59 -10.44 -18.46
N ASP A 31 -8.60 -10.34 -19.79
CA ASP A 31 -8.60 -11.49 -20.71
C ASP A 31 -9.62 -12.58 -20.31
N GLY A 32 -10.85 -12.17 -19.98
CA GLY A 32 -11.95 -13.03 -19.55
C GLY A 32 -11.88 -13.49 -18.10
N LYS A 33 -10.75 -13.31 -17.40
CA LYS A 33 -10.58 -13.71 -16.00
C LYS A 33 -11.00 -12.60 -15.04
N LYS A 34 -11.97 -12.92 -14.18
CA LYS A 34 -12.47 -11.97 -13.16
C LYS A 34 -11.54 -11.93 -11.95
N HIS A 35 -10.95 -10.77 -11.70
CA HIS A 35 -10.20 -10.42 -10.51
C HIS A 35 -11.10 -9.61 -9.58
N GLU A 36 -11.60 -10.25 -8.53
CA GLU A 36 -12.51 -9.63 -7.56
C GLU A 36 -11.76 -9.09 -6.32
N ARG A 37 -12.46 -8.24 -5.55
CA ARG A 37 -11.97 -7.66 -4.30
C ARG A 37 -10.65 -6.92 -4.49
N LEU A 38 -10.63 -6.06 -5.51
CA LEU A 38 -9.50 -5.18 -5.79
C LEU A 38 -9.68 -3.87 -5.03
N GLU A 39 -8.64 -3.44 -4.31
CA GLU A 39 -8.55 -2.11 -3.71
C GLU A 39 -7.61 -1.28 -4.60
N ILE A 40 -8.18 -0.29 -5.28
CA ILE A 40 -7.49 0.56 -6.25
C ILE A 40 -7.70 2.02 -5.84
N PRO A 41 -6.64 2.83 -5.78
CA PRO A 41 -6.81 4.26 -5.55
C PRO A 41 -7.53 4.94 -6.70
N ASP A 42 -8.40 5.88 -6.36
CA ASP A 42 -9.22 6.61 -7.34
C ASP A 42 -8.37 7.31 -8.42
N VAL A 43 -7.17 7.78 -8.07
CA VAL A 43 -6.23 8.40 -9.03
C VAL A 43 -5.77 7.40 -10.10
N LEU A 44 -5.54 6.14 -9.73
CA LEU A 44 -5.19 5.09 -10.69
C LEU A 44 -6.41 4.61 -11.47
N ASP A 45 -7.56 4.44 -10.79
CA ASP A 45 -8.79 3.98 -11.46
C ASP A 45 -9.30 4.98 -12.52
N ALA A 46 -9.16 6.29 -12.28
CA ALA A 46 -9.56 7.34 -13.21
C ALA A 46 -8.85 7.24 -14.57
N HIS A 47 -7.65 6.67 -14.61
CA HIS A 47 -6.87 6.52 -15.83
C HIS A 47 -7.19 5.24 -16.61
N VAL A 48 -7.85 4.27 -15.97
CA VAL A 48 -8.12 2.96 -16.57
C VAL A 48 -9.52 2.93 -17.18
N LYS A 49 -9.65 2.52 -18.44
CA LYS A 49 -10.94 2.33 -19.13
C LYS A 49 -11.03 0.91 -19.68
N ALA A 50 -12.25 0.36 -19.71
CA ALA A 50 -12.53 -0.90 -20.38
C ALA A 50 -12.16 -0.79 -21.86
N GLY A 51 -11.60 -1.85 -22.42
CA GLY A 51 -11.03 -1.92 -23.76
C GLY A 51 -9.52 -1.69 -23.82
N ASN A 52 -8.93 -1.00 -22.83
CA ASN A 52 -7.50 -0.75 -22.77
C ASN A 52 -6.73 -2.04 -22.46
N ARG A 53 -5.54 -2.17 -23.02
CA ARG A 53 -4.56 -3.14 -22.54
C ARG A 53 -3.88 -2.54 -21.31
N ILE A 54 -3.84 -3.33 -20.25
CA ILE A 54 -3.37 -2.89 -18.94
C ILE A 54 -2.37 -3.88 -18.39
N ARG A 55 -1.37 -3.34 -17.69
CA ARG A 55 -0.55 -4.09 -16.77
C ARG A 55 -0.73 -3.50 -15.39
N ALA A 56 -0.85 -4.35 -14.40
CA ALA A 56 -0.94 -3.91 -13.03
C ALA A 56 -0.16 -4.81 -12.10
N THR A 57 0.46 -4.20 -11.09
CA THR A 57 1.04 -4.95 -9.98
C THR A 57 0.11 -4.84 -8.78
N TYR A 58 -0.22 -5.99 -8.20
CA TYR A 58 -1.06 -6.09 -7.03
C TYR A 58 -0.39 -6.86 -5.91
N GLN A 59 -0.76 -6.53 -4.69
CA GLN A 59 -0.35 -7.25 -3.51
C GLN A 59 -1.54 -7.94 -2.85
N PRO A 60 -1.49 -9.27 -2.69
CA PRO A 60 -2.52 -9.98 -1.95
C PRO A 60 -2.47 -9.63 -0.46
N GLY A 61 -3.57 -9.08 0.04
CA GLY A 61 -3.78 -8.77 1.44
C GLY A 61 -4.06 -10.01 2.31
N LYS A 62 -3.90 -9.86 3.63
CA LYS A 62 -4.33 -10.89 4.59
C LYS A 62 -5.86 -10.96 4.74
N ASP A 63 -6.53 -9.89 4.38
CA ASP A 63 -7.98 -9.67 4.38
C ASP A 63 -8.66 -10.17 3.10
N ASN A 64 -7.96 -10.95 2.27
CA ASN A 64 -8.44 -11.42 0.96
C ASN A 64 -8.83 -10.28 0.00
N VAL A 65 -8.21 -9.10 0.17
CA VAL A 65 -8.33 -7.95 -0.74
C VAL A 65 -6.99 -7.76 -1.45
N ASN A 66 -7.03 -7.70 -2.77
CA ASN A 66 -5.85 -7.48 -3.60
C ASN A 66 -5.66 -5.98 -3.84
N ARG A 67 -4.53 -5.43 -3.42
CA ARG A 67 -4.26 -3.98 -3.50
C ARG A 67 -3.43 -3.66 -4.72
N ILE A 68 -3.93 -2.82 -5.61
CA ILE A 68 -3.21 -2.38 -6.81
C ILE A 68 -2.28 -1.22 -6.42
N TRP A 69 -0.99 -1.35 -6.72
CA TRP A 69 0.04 -0.37 -6.34
C TRP A 69 0.61 0.41 -7.52
N ALA A 70 0.58 -0.16 -8.71
CA ALA A 70 0.96 0.53 -9.93
C ALA A 70 0.28 -0.10 -11.13
N ILE A 71 0.05 0.73 -12.13
CA ILE A 71 -0.54 0.37 -13.40
C ILE A 71 0.32 0.92 -14.54
N GLN A 72 0.25 0.27 -15.69
CA GLN A 72 0.77 0.77 -16.95
C GLN A 72 -0.30 0.53 -18.01
N LEU A 73 -0.60 1.58 -18.77
CA LEU A 73 -1.40 1.49 -19.99
C LEU A 73 -0.46 1.36 -21.19
N ASP A 74 -0.95 0.83 -22.30
CA ASP A 74 -0.19 0.84 -23.56
C ASP A 74 0.29 2.26 -23.87
N ASP A 75 1.57 2.36 -24.25
CA ASP A 75 2.28 3.60 -24.58
C ASP A 75 2.32 4.68 -23.47
N GLU A 76 1.91 4.37 -22.24
CA GLU A 76 2.03 5.27 -21.10
C GLU A 76 3.15 4.86 -20.12
N PRO A 77 3.77 5.85 -19.43
CA PRO A 77 4.68 5.56 -18.34
C PRO A 77 3.94 4.88 -17.18
N VAL A 78 4.66 4.06 -16.43
CA VAL A 78 4.12 3.40 -15.23
C VAL A 78 3.64 4.45 -14.21
N ARG A 79 2.35 4.39 -13.89
CA ARG A 79 1.74 5.20 -12.83
C ARG A 79 1.66 4.39 -11.56
N SER A 80 2.24 4.90 -10.48
CA SER A 80 2.28 4.21 -9.20
C SER A 80 1.66 5.06 -8.11
N VAL A 81 1.07 4.41 -7.13
CA VAL A 81 0.58 5.08 -5.92
C VAL A 81 1.78 5.54 -5.12
N VAL A 82 2.08 6.84 -5.19
CA VAL A 82 3.07 7.50 -4.31
C VAL A 82 2.40 7.99 -3.02
N ASP A 83 1.08 7.92 -2.94
CA ASP A 83 0.32 8.63 -1.93
C ASP A 83 0.44 7.95 -0.55
N ILE A 84 1.12 8.67 0.35
CA ILE A 84 1.29 8.31 1.76
C ILE A 84 -0.06 7.99 2.44
N PRO A 85 -1.18 8.70 2.16
CA PRO A 85 -2.48 8.37 2.75
C PRO A 85 -2.98 6.97 2.40
N PHE A 86 -2.86 6.54 1.13
CA PHE A 86 -3.29 5.20 0.72
C PHE A 86 -2.41 4.11 1.35
N ILE A 87 -1.11 4.35 1.41
CA ILE A 87 -0.17 3.46 2.10
C ILE A 87 -0.50 3.40 3.59
N ALA A 88 -0.79 4.53 4.24
CA ALA A 88 -1.15 4.61 5.66
C ALA A 88 -2.49 3.92 5.97
N VAL A 89 -3.52 4.12 5.16
CA VAL A 89 -4.83 3.44 5.31
C VAL A 89 -4.69 1.94 5.10
N SER A 90 -3.94 1.53 4.06
CA SER A 90 -3.64 0.12 3.81
C SER A 90 -2.84 -0.50 4.96
N LEU A 91 -1.95 0.26 5.59
CA LEU A 91 -1.17 -0.18 6.75
C LEU A 91 -1.98 -0.22 8.05
N GLY A 92 -2.87 0.74 8.26
CA GLY A 92 -3.78 0.78 9.40
C GLY A 92 -4.74 -0.41 9.43
N ARG A 93 -5.15 -0.91 8.25
CA ARG A 93 -5.94 -2.14 8.11
C ARG A 93 -5.14 -3.42 8.40
N LEU A 94 -3.81 -3.37 8.46
CA LEU A 94 -2.97 -4.56 8.68
C LEU A 94 -2.80 -4.93 10.16
N SER A 95 -3.02 -4.02 11.11
CA SER A 95 -2.99 -4.32 12.55
C SER A 95 -3.49 -3.16 13.41
N ILE A 96 -4.22 -3.46 14.49
CA ILE A 96 -4.57 -2.49 15.54
C ILE A 96 -3.37 -2.18 16.48
N LEU A 97 -2.31 -2.99 16.41
CA LEU A 97 -1.18 -2.92 17.32
C LEU A 97 -0.41 -1.58 17.24
N PRO A 98 -0.16 -0.97 16.06
CA PRO A 98 0.42 0.37 15.98
C PRO A 98 -0.45 1.45 16.64
N LEU A 99 -1.78 1.36 16.51
CA LEU A 99 -2.70 2.29 17.17
C LEU A 99 -2.67 2.11 18.69
N ALA A 100 -2.73 0.86 19.17
CA ALA A 100 -2.63 0.55 20.59
C ALA A 100 -1.29 1.03 21.19
N VAL A 101 -0.18 0.81 20.48
CA VAL A 101 1.15 1.28 20.89
C VAL A 101 1.20 2.81 20.89
N ALA A 102 0.64 3.49 19.90
CA ALA A 102 0.60 4.96 19.87
C ALA A 102 -0.22 5.54 21.04
N ILE A 103 -1.40 4.98 21.32
CA ILE A 103 -2.23 5.38 22.47
C ILE A 103 -1.46 5.15 23.77
N PHE A 104 -0.87 3.97 23.94
CA PHE A 104 -0.08 3.65 25.13
C PHE A 104 1.17 4.55 25.26
N THR A 105 1.78 4.96 24.13
CA THR A 105 2.90 5.92 24.10
C THR A 105 2.48 7.26 24.65
N ILE A 106 1.28 7.74 24.36
CA ILE A 106 0.76 9.00 24.90
C ILE A 106 0.63 8.89 26.43
N PHE A 107 0.04 7.81 26.94
CA PHE A 107 -0.12 7.62 28.39
C PHE A 107 1.21 7.42 29.13
N VAL A 108 2.15 6.66 28.57
CA VAL A 108 3.48 6.45 29.13
C VAL A 108 4.30 7.74 29.09
N ALA A 109 4.26 8.49 27.99
CA ALA A 109 4.93 9.78 27.88
C ALA A 109 4.33 10.80 28.86
N TYR A 110 3.00 10.83 29.00
CA TYR A 110 2.32 11.67 29.98
C TYR A 110 2.68 11.29 31.42
N GLY A 111 2.65 10.01 31.78
CA GLY A 111 3.03 9.54 33.12
C GLY A 111 4.52 9.76 33.43
N PHE A 112 5.40 9.68 32.43
CA PHE A 112 6.80 10.06 32.59
C PHE A 112 7.00 11.57 32.72
N TRP A 113 6.18 12.38 32.04
CA TRP A 113 6.20 13.83 32.17
C TRP A 113 5.74 14.25 33.57
N GLU A 114 4.60 13.75 34.03
CA GLU A 114 3.96 14.10 35.30
C GLU A 114 4.81 13.70 36.51
N ASN A 115 5.49 12.54 36.47
CA ASN A 115 6.36 12.07 37.55
C ASN A 115 7.81 12.60 37.48
N SER A 116 8.16 13.40 36.47
CA SER A 116 9.50 13.95 36.34
C SER A 116 9.64 15.24 37.16
N ALA A 117 10.64 15.30 38.06
CA ALA A 117 11.02 16.52 38.74
C ALA A 117 11.66 17.57 37.80
N ASN A 118 12.01 17.20 36.57
CA ASN A 118 12.63 18.07 35.59
C ASN A 118 12.07 17.79 34.19
N HIS A 119 11.05 18.53 33.78
CA HIS A 119 10.33 18.30 32.53
C HIS A 119 11.15 18.56 31.24
N ARG A 120 12.41 19.00 31.37
CA ARG A 120 13.26 19.39 30.22
C ARG A 120 14.30 18.35 29.81
N SER A 121 14.55 17.31 30.62
CA SER A 121 15.59 16.30 30.33
C SER A 121 15.06 14.87 30.36
N PHE A 122 15.41 14.09 29.32
CA PHE A 122 15.15 12.66 29.25
C PHE A 122 16.28 11.92 29.97
N HIS A 123 16.03 11.37 31.16
CA HIS A 123 17.10 10.79 32.00
C HIS A 123 17.56 9.37 31.59
N GLY A 124 17.13 8.85 30.44
CA GLY A 124 17.70 7.63 29.86
C GLY A 124 17.52 6.38 30.70
N SER A 125 16.45 6.30 31.51
CA SER A 125 16.19 5.10 32.31
C SER A 125 16.01 3.86 31.43
N SER A 126 16.28 2.67 31.96
CA SER A 126 16.07 1.42 31.24
C SER A 126 14.63 1.30 30.71
N TYR A 127 13.63 1.74 31.49
CA TYR A 127 12.23 1.80 31.05
C TYR A 127 12.01 2.72 29.85
N GLN A 128 12.63 3.91 29.84
CA GLN A 128 12.56 4.86 28.73
C GLN A 128 13.22 4.31 27.46
N LEU A 129 14.39 3.69 27.59
CA LEU A 129 15.11 3.06 26.47
C LEU A 129 14.34 1.87 25.91
N SER A 130 13.80 1.01 26.77
CA SER A 130 12.92 -0.10 26.35
C SER A 130 11.65 0.41 25.65
N TRP A 131 11.09 1.53 26.10
CA TRP A 131 9.93 2.14 25.46
C TRP A 131 10.22 2.69 24.06
N ILE A 132 11.35 3.39 23.90
CA ILE A 132 11.83 3.88 22.59
C ILE A 132 12.10 2.69 21.65
N ALA A 133 12.77 1.66 22.14
CA ALA A 133 13.05 0.44 21.37
C ALA A 133 11.76 -0.25 20.89
N LEU A 134 10.73 -0.35 21.75
CA LEU A 134 9.44 -0.92 21.36
C LEU A 134 8.75 -0.08 20.27
N ASN A 135 8.73 1.25 20.43
CA ASN A 135 8.15 2.15 19.43
C ASN A 135 8.86 2.07 18.08
N LEU A 136 10.21 2.03 18.09
CA LEU A 136 11.02 1.84 16.89
C LEU A 136 10.76 0.48 16.25
N PHE A 137 10.68 -0.58 17.04
CA PHE A 137 10.39 -1.93 16.54
C PHE A 137 9.02 -1.99 15.87
N VAL A 138 7.99 -1.44 16.51
CA VAL A 138 6.62 -1.40 15.98
C VAL A 138 6.57 -0.55 14.71
N SER A 139 7.14 0.66 14.74
CA SER A 139 7.21 1.55 13.57
C SER A 139 7.94 0.88 12.41
N TYR A 140 9.07 0.22 12.68
CA TYR A 140 9.81 -0.51 11.66
C TYR A 140 8.99 -1.66 11.09
N ARG A 141 8.38 -2.48 11.95
CA ARG A 141 7.69 -3.71 11.55
C ARG A 141 6.38 -3.46 10.80
N TYR A 142 5.68 -2.38 11.13
CA TYR A 142 4.34 -2.09 10.64
C TYR A 142 4.24 -0.87 9.71
N MET A 143 5.24 0.01 9.65
CA MET A 143 5.26 1.14 8.72
C MET A 143 6.42 1.05 7.73
N ILE A 144 7.66 1.05 8.24
CA ILE A 144 8.86 1.16 7.39
C ILE A 144 9.04 -0.08 6.50
N LYS A 145 9.03 -1.28 7.09
CA LYS A 145 9.23 -2.53 6.35
C LYS A 145 8.18 -2.73 5.24
N PRO A 146 6.87 -2.53 5.49
CA PRO A 146 5.87 -2.52 4.42
C PRO A 146 6.11 -1.49 3.32
N MET A 147 6.42 -0.23 3.67
CA MET A 147 6.73 0.82 2.69
C MET A 147 7.91 0.43 1.79
N LEU A 148 8.97 -0.15 2.37
CA LEU A 148 10.13 -0.63 1.60
C LEU A 148 9.76 -1.78 0.65
N MET A 149 8.93 -2.72 1.09
CA MET A 149 8.45 -3.81 0.22
C MET A 149 7.61 -3.26 -0.95
N ILE A 150 6.75 -2.28 -0.69
CA ILE A 150 5.93 -1.64 -1.73
C ILE A 150 6.81 -0.93 -2.75
N LYS A 151 7.75 -0.10 -2.28
CA LYS A 151 8.71 0.59 -3.17
C LYS A 151 9.52 -0.39 -4.03
N ARG A 152 10.02 -1.47 -3.44
CA ARG A 152 10.77 -2.52 -4.17
C ARG A 152 9.90 -3.19 -5.23
N GLY A 153 8.66 -3.54 -4.89
CA GLY A 153 7.74 -4.17 -5.84
C GLY A 153 7.32 -3.24 -6.99
N ILE A 154 7.12 -1.96 -6.73
CA ILE A 154 6.86 -0.94 -7.78
C ILE A 154 8.09 -0.81 -8.70
N ASN A 155 9.30 -0.79 -8.16
CA ASN A 155 10.51 -0.73 -8.97
C ASN A 155 10.67 -1.98 -9.83
N ALA A 156 10.46 -3.17 -9.27
CA ALA A 156 10.47 -4.42 -10.02
C ALA A 156 9.41 -4.43 -11.14
N PHE A 157 8.22 -3.88 -10.87
CA PHE A 157 7.18 -3.70 -11.89
C PHE A 157 7.62 -2.75 -13.00
N ARG A 158 8.25 -1.62 -12.67
CA ARG A 158 8.81 -0.68 -13.68
C ARG A 158 9.87 -1.36 -14.55
N GLU A 159 10.75 -2.15 -13.95
CA GLU A 159 11.75 -2.93 -14.70
C GLU A 159 11.10 -3.97 -15.62
N TYR A 160 10.05 -4.65 -15.15
CA TYR A 160 9.27 -5.59 -15.97
C TYR A 160 8.65 -4.88 -17.18
N CYS A 161 7.96 -3.76 -16.94
CA CYS A 161 7.34 -2.93 -17.96
C CYS A 161 8.34 -2.41 -19.01
N ALA A 162 9.56 -2.06 -18.58
CA ALA A 162 10.61 -1.61 -19.48
C ALA A 162 11.20 -2.75 -20.34
N LYS A 163 11.28 -3.97 -19.80
CA LYS A 163 11.85 -5.15 -20.49
C LYS A 163 10.87 -5.82 -21.45
N ALA A 164 9.57 -5.69 -21.20
CA ALA A 164 8.52 -6.20 -22.07
C ALA A 164 7.72 -5.01 -22.61
N PRO A 165 8.22 -4.21 -23.57
CA PRO A 165 7.41 -3.13 -24.15
C PRO A 165 6.06 -3.71 -24.60
N ALA A 166 4.97 -3.00 -24.32
CA ALA A 166 3.63 -3.42 -24.75
C ALA A 166 3.72 -3.79 -26.22
N SER A 167 3.42 -5.04 -26.54
CA SER A 167 3.48 -5.52 -27.90
C SER A 167 2.53 -4.63 -28.69
N THR A 168 3.08 -3.84 -29.62
CA THR A 168 2.33 -3.19 -30.69
C THR A 168 1.63 -4.30 -31.45
N SER A 169 0.47 -4.72 -30.94
CA SER A 169 -0.42 -5.62 -31.65
C SER A 169 -0.93 -4.81 -32.82
N THR A 170 -0.26 -5.03 -33.95
CA THR A 170 -0.68 -4.70 -35.31
C THR A 170 -2.18 -4.65 -35.38
N ALA A 171 -2.71 -3.44 -35.61
CA ALA A 171 -4.05 -3.26 -36.11
C ALA A 171 -4.19 -4.13 -37.36
N SER A 172 -5.05 -5.15 -37.26
CA SER A 172 -5.63 -5.85 -38.40
C SER A 172 -6.63 -4.95 -39.12
#